data_AF-A0A6A6UEF7-F1
#
_entry.id   AF-A0A6A6UEF7-F1
#
_cell.length_a   1.000
_cell.length_b   1.000
_cell.length_c   1.000
_cell.angle_alpha   90.00
_cell.angle_beta   90.00
_cell.angle_gamma   90.00
#
_symmetry.space_group_name_H-M   'P 1'
#
loop_
_entity.id
_entity.type
_entity.pdbx_description
1 polymer ?
#
loop_
_entity_poly.entity_id
_entity_poly.type
_entity_poly.pdbx_seq_one_letter_code
_entity_poly.pdbx_strand_id
1 'polypeptide(L)'
;MSLLNAAKNWAPFKINALGIITLVGADPLRASLARLVPSKFEYLPLFASQIFVDNTITASVPGFTLYNITDGILSTDLSTWWARWLLCQEITFNTTKFDIDSIDKPRSSSTIIWIVTIVASLLANACLIVVPFLMGDWYGLAASVSLIATTLTRNYMLVSLRQSVDRLVSRADNQATPVKLLLVLPSNRMVTIYTTRGITTEVLLTEATPSNERLYSLARVMTWIASGILVVCLGSACLAVQLIIISTTVGATVAVTQQVGCDEHHIGTKLEIKQRVHEGGESRKHVYVQLDLNAEQEAALLSWHFMPMEYNKHWWTAYRGLVEEYREDTAKSERVTTNGNEGETGSREGSS
;
A
#
# COMPACT_ATOMS: atom_id res chain seq x y z
N MET A 1 46.40 -4.98 -0.68
CA MET A 1 46.34 -6.46 -0.54
C MET A 1 46.38 -6.95 0.91
N SER A 2 47.16 -6.37 1.84
CA SER A 2 47.24 -6.83 3.24
C SER A 2 45.88 -6.81 3.99
N LEU A 3 45.14 -5.70 3.94
CA LEU A 3 43.85 -5.56 4.65
C LEU A 3 42.72 -6.44 4.08
N LEU A 4 42.62 -6.56 2.75
CA LEU A 4 41.61 -7.40 2.09
C LEU A 4 41.82 -8.89 2.38
N ASN A 5 43.09 -9.34 2.39
CA ASN A 5 43.42 -10.72 2.76
C ASN A 5 43.18 -10.98 4.25
N ALA A 6 43.48 -10.01 5.12
CA ALA A 6 43.17 -10.09 6.54
C ALA A 6 41.65 -10.21 6.76
N ALA A 7 40.84 -9.37 6.08
CA ALA A 7 39.38 -9.41 6.17
C ALA A 7 38.78 -10.70 5.60
N LYS A 8 39.35 -11.28 4.54
CA LYS A 8 38.91 -12.56 3.97
C LYS A 8 39.08 -13.72 4.96
N ASN A 9 40.20 -13.73 5.68
CA ASN A 9 40.52 -14.79 6.64
C ASN A 9 39.95 -14.51 8.05
N TRP A 10 39.30 -13.37 8.24
CA TRP A 10 38.73 -12.97 9.51
C TRP A 10 37.41 -13.72 9.76
N ALA A 11 37.44 -14.67 10.70
CA ALA A 11 36.27 -15.45 11.10
C ALA A 11 36.26 -15.74 12.62
N PRO A 12 36.14 -14.71 13.48
CA PRO A 12 36.11 -14.91 14.93
C PRO A 12 34.86 -15.66 15.44
N PHE A 13 33.79 -15.69 14.66
CA PHE A 13 32.55 -16.40 14.99
C PHE A 13 31.83 -16.87 13.72
N LYS A 14 30.93 -17.84 13.86
CA LYS A 14 30.07 -18.34 12.78
C LYS A 14 28.67 -17.77 12.93
N ILE A 15 28.21 -17.00 11.96
CA ILE A 15 26.84 -16.50 11.91
C ILE A 15 26.00 -17.45 11.06
N ASN A 16 24.81 -17.81 11.54
CA ASN A 16 23.78 -18.39 10.68
C ASN A 16 23.08 -17.29 9.87
N ALA A 17 23.81 -16.71 8.90
CA ALA A 17 23.31 -15.67 8.00
C ALA A 17 22.04 -16.09 7.25
N LEU A 18 21.94 -17.38 6.94
CA LEU A 18 20.82 -17.98 6.24
C LEU A 18 19.52 -17.90 7.06
N GLY A 19 19.55 -18.30 8.33
CA GLY A 19 18.38 -18.22 9.21
C GLY A 19 17.88 -16.79 9.38
N ILE A 20 18.80 -15.82 9.47
CA ILE A 20 18.45 -14.39 9.62
C ILE A 20 17.71 -13.88 8.37
N ILE A 21 18.23 -14.13 7.17
CA ILE A 21 17.63 -13.63 5.92
C ILE A 21 16.30 -14.30 5.58
N THR A 22 16.11 -15.56 5.99
CA THR A 22 14.90 -16.33 5.68
C THR A 22 13.76 -16.08 6.65
N LEU A 23 14.04 -15.91 7.96
CA LEU A 23 13.01 -15.80 8.99
C LEU A 23 12.66 -14.36 9.39
N VAL A 24 13.65 -13.46 9.43
CA VAL A 24 13.41 -12.11 9.95
C VAL A 24 12.57 -11.33 8.95
N GLY A 25 11.47 -10.72 9.42
CA GLY A 25 10.74 -9.68 8.73
C GLY A 25 9.91 -10.07 7.49
N ALA A 26 9.73 -11.35 7.20
CA ALA A 26 8.93 -11.77 6.05
C ALA A 26 7.48 -11.27 6.11
N ASP A 27 6.83 -11.31 7.28
CA ASP A 27 5.44 -10.87 7.42
C ASP A 27 5.27 -9.34 7.31
N PRO A 28 6.05 -8.51 8.03
CA PRO A 28 6.02 -7.06 7.83
C PRO A 28 6.35 -6.64 6.39
N LEU A 29 7.28 -7.33 5.74
CA LEU A 29 7.64 -7.04 4.36
C LEU A 29 6.52 -7.41 3.39
N ARG A 30 5.89 -8.58 3.58
CA ARG A 30 4.71 -8.98 2.80
C ARG A 30 3.59 -7.97 2.97
N ALA A 31 3.32 -7.55 4.19
CA ALA A 31 2.31 -6.53 4.48
C ALA A 31 2.64 -5.23 3.76
N SER A 32 3.89 -4.75 3.82
CA SER A 32 4.29 -3.47 3.21
C SER A 32 4.23 -3.49 1.67
N LEU A 33 4.79 -4.53 1.02
CA LEU A 33 4.90 -4.59 -0.45
C LEU A 33 3.58 -4.93 -1.14
N ALA A 34 2.73 -5.73 -0.50
CA ALA A 34 1.49 -6.18 -1.12
C ALA A 34 0.38 -5.12 -1.15
N ARG A 35 0.60 -3.95 -0.53
CA ARG A 35 -0.28 -2.77 -0.67
C ARG A 35 -0.23 -2.17 -2.06
N LEU A 36 0.77 -2.54 -2.86
CA LEU A 36 1.03 -2.01 -4.20
C LEU A 36 1.27 -0.48 -4.26
N VAL A 37 1.53 0.15 -3.11
CA VAL A 37 1.97 1.55 -3.05
C VAL A 37 3.39 1.66 -3.61
N PRO A 38 3.69 2.60 -4.52
CA PRO A 38 5.04 2.80 -5.00
C PRO A 38 5.94 3.29 -3.85
N SER A 39 7.07 2.61 -3.64
CA SER A 39 8.09 3.04 -2.68
C SER A 39 9.38 3.41 -3.40
N LYS A 40 10.00 4.50 -2.95
CA LYS A 40 11.30 4.98 -3.43
C LYS A 40 12.44 3.97 -3.17
N PHE A 41 12.30 3.13 -2.13
CA PHE A 41 13.31 2.15 -1.75
C PHE A 41 13.05 0.75 -2.29
N GLU A 42 12.06 0.60 -3.17
CA GLU A 42 11.71 -0.69 -3.77
C GLU A 42 12.83 -1.27 -4.64
N TYR A 43 13.77 -0.45 -5.11
CA TYR A 43 14.92 -0.91 -5.90
C TYR A 43 16.10 -1.39 -5.03
N LEU A 44 16.00 -1.31 -3.70
CA LEU A 44 17.06 -1.84 -2.83
C LEU A 44 16.98 -3.37 -2.74
N PRO A 45 18.11 -4.04 -2.46
CA PRO A 45 18.09 -5.46 -2.17
C PRO A 45 17.35 -5.70 -0.84
N LEU A 46 16.29 -6.51 -0.87
CA LEU A 46 15.48 -6.84 0.30
C LEU A 46 15.66 -8.32 0.63
N PHE A 47 15.50 -8.69 1.89
CA PHE A 47 15.42 -10.10 2.26
C PHE A 47 14.01 -10.65 1.95
N ALA A 48 13.76 -11.91 2.30
CA ALA A 48 12.47 -12.58 2.15
C ALA A 48 11.93 -12.71 0.71
N SER A 49 12.80 -13.06 -0.24
CA SER A 49 12.40 -13.37 -1.62
C SER A 49 11.40 -14.53 -1.73
N GLN A 50 11.29 -15.39 -0.70
CA GLN A 50 10.28 -16.45 -0.63
C GLN A 50 8.83 -15.94 -0.75
N ILE A 51 8.56 -14.68 -0.36
CA ILE A 51 7.22 -14.08 -0.45
C ILE A 51 6.72 -14.06 -1.91
N PHE A 52 7.61 -13.78 -2.85
CA PHE A 52 7.34 -13.66 -4.29
C PHE A 52 7.32 -15.03 -4.98
N VAL A 53 8.25 -15.89 -4.56
CA VAL A 53 8.36 -17.31 -4.91
C VAL A 53 7.03 -18.03 -4.65
N ASP A 54 6.50 -17.92 -3.43
CA ASP A 54 5.25 -18.55 -3.00
C ASP A 54 4.00 -17.81 -3.49
N ASN A 55 4.17 -16.65 -4.12
CA ASN A 55 3.10 -15.75 -4.54
C ASN A 55 2.14 -15.33 -3.40
N THR A 56 2.64 -15.32 -2.17
CA THR A 56 1.86 -14.92 -0.99
C THR A 56 1.45 -13.44 -1.03
N ILE A 57 1.97 -12.65 -1.97
CA ILE A 57 1.59 -11.26 -2.22
C ILE A 57 0.16 -11.13 -2.70
N THR A 58 -0.36 -12.10 -3.43
CA THR A 58 -1.74 -12.11 -3.92
C THR A 58 -2.64 -13.02 -3.09
N ALA A 59 -2.21 -13.44 -1.89
CA ALA A 59 -3.01 -14.28 -1.01
C ALA A 59 -4.10 -13.46 -0.30
N SER A 60 -5.36 -13.88 -0.43
CA SER A 60 -6.51 -13.21 0.18
C SER A 60 -6.36 -12.99 1.68
N VAL A 61 -6.83 -11.84 2.18
CA VAL A 61 -6.86 -11.53 3.62
C VAL A 61 -8.32 -11.57 4.10
N PRO A 62 -8.70 -12.52 4.96
CA PRO A 62 -10.08 -12.65 5.42
C PRO A 62 -10.44 -11.63 6.51
N GLY A 63 -11.73 -11.52 6.82
CA GLY A 63 -12.25 -10.77 7.97
C GLY A 63 -12.72 -9.35 7.66
N PHE A 64 -12.79 -8.98 6.38
CA PHE A 64 -13.37 -7.72 5.94
C PHE A 64 -14.82 -7.91 5.53
N THR A 65 -15.63 -6.87 5.67
CA THR A 65 -17.00 -6.88 5.16
C THR A 65 -17.38 -5.50 4.66
N LEU A 66 -17.60 -5.40 3.35
CA LEU A 66 -17.98 -4.17 2.66
C LEU A 66 -19.48 -4.13 2.44
N TYR A 67 -20.10 -3.07 2.92
CA TYR A 67 -21.51 -2.75 2.70
C TYR A 67 -21.58 -1.58 1.73
N ASN A 68 -22.02 -1.82 0.50
CA ASN A 68 -22.40 -0.77 -0.42
C ASN A 68 -23.82 -0.30 -0.07
N ILE A 69 -23.90 0.81 0.67
CA ILE A 69 -25.15 1.33 1.20
C ILE A 69 -26.02 1.89 0.07
N THR A 70 -25.40 2.43 -0.98
CA THR A 70 -26.13 3.02 -2.12
C THR A 70 -26.81 1.94 -2.97
N ASP A 71 -26.13 0.81 -3.19
CA ASP A 71 -26.66 -0.26 -4.04
C ASP A 71 -27.28 -1.43 -3.26
N GLY A 72 -27.22 -1.40 -1.93
CA GLY A 72 -27.75 -2.47 -1.07
C GLY A 72 -26.97 -3.79 -1.15
N ILE A 73 -25.68 -3.74 -1.53
CA ILE A 73 -24.85 -4.94 -1.76
C ILE A 73 -23.93 -5.18 -0.56
N LEU A 74 -23.82 -6.45 -0.18
CA LEU A 74 -22.87 -6.94 0.81
C LEU A 74 -21.79 -7.76 0.12
N SER A 75 -20.52 -7.46 0.36
CA SER A 75 -19.39 -8.30 -0.05
C SER A 75 -18.48 -8.60 1.14
N THR A 76 -18.10 -9.86 1.30
CA THR A 76 -17.07 -10.30 2.26
C THR A 76 -15.69 -10.33 1.62
N ASP A 77 -15.63 -10.29 0.29
CA ASP A 77 -14.41 -10.49 -0.45
C ASP A 77 -13.90 -9.13 -0.94
N LEU A 78 -12.76 -8.71 -0.39
CA LEU A 78 -12.01 -7.55 -0.88
C LEU A 78 -10.81 -8.02 -1.69
N SER A 79 -10.39 -7.20 -2.63
CA SER A 79 -9.10 -7.39 -3.30
C SER A 79 -7.96 -7.40 -2.28
N THR A 80 -6.99 -8.27 -2.52
CA THR A 80 -5.90 -8.55 -1.57
C THR A 80 -5.06 -7.32 -1.29
N TRP A 81 -4.74 -6.55 -2.33
CA TRP A 81 -3.92 -5.35 -2.19
C TRP A 81 -4.65 -4.29 -1.34
N TRP A 82 -5.96 -4.15 -1.51
CA TRP A 82 -6.78 -3.19 -0.79
C TRP A 82 -6.89 -3.55 0.69
N ALA A 83 -7.20 -4.81 0.97
CA ALA A 83 -7.25 -5.33 2.34
C ALA A 83 -5.92 -5.08 3.09
N ARG A 84 -4.78 -5.28 2.42
CA ARG A 84 -3.47 -5.05 3.03
C ARG A 84 -3.11 -3.58 3.17
N TRP A 85 -3.51 -2.75 2.21
CA TRP A 85 -3.36 -1.30 2.33
C TRP A 85 -4.07 -0.79 3.58
N LEU A 86 -5.33 -1.21 3.78
CA LEU A 86 -6.14 -0.87 4.94
C LEU A 86 -5.53 -1.30 6.28
N LEU A 87 -4.91 -2.49 6.34
CA LEU A 87 -4.26 -2.97 7.57
C LEU A 87 -3.04 -2.13 7.98
N CYS A 88 -2.42 -1.42 7.04
CA CYS A 88 -1.28 -0.56 7.33
C CYS A 88 -1.66 0.88 7.65
N GLN A 89 -2.93 1.26 7.48
CA GLN A 89 -3.40 2.60 7.81
C GLN A 89 -3.66 2.75 9.31
N GLU A 90 -3.35 3.93 9.84
CA GLU A 90 -3.76 4.32 11.18
C GLU A 90 -5.25 4.72 11.17
N ILE A 91 -6.11 3.74 11.43
CA ILE A 91 -7.57 3.93 11.45
C ILE A 91 -8.05 4.15 12.88
N THR A 92 -8.53 5.35 13.15
CA THR A 92 -9.22 5.68 14.41
C THR A 92 -10.65 5.14 14.38
N PHE A 93 -11.21 4.78 15.53
CA PHE A 93 -12.57 4.25 15.62
C PHE A 93 -13.57 5.30 15.12
N ASN A 94 -14.34 4.97 14.07
CA ASN A 94 -15.53 5.72 13.62
C ASN A 94 -15.32 7.15 13.08
N THR A 95 -14.09 7.64 12.95
CA THR A 95 -13.82 9.00 12.44
C THR A 95 -13.03 9.03 11.14
N THR A 96 -12.46 7.90 10.75
CA THR A 96 -11.70 7.78 9.50
C THR A 96 -12.66 7.64 8.32
N LYS A 97 -12.44 8.49 7.32
CA LYS A 97 -13.12 8.50 6.03
C LYS A 97 -12.09 8.39 4.92
N PHE A 98 -12.38 7.59 3.90
CA PHE A 98 -11.58 7.51 2.68
C PHE A 98 -12.37 8.06 1.50
N ASP A 99 -11.81 9.05 0.81
CA ASP A 99 -12.29 9.47 -0.51
C ASP A 99 -11.39 8.81 -1.56
N ILE A 100 -11.97 7.99 -2.43
CA ILE A 100 -11.24 7.24 -3.47
C ILE A 100 -11.74 7.68 -4.83
N ASP A 101 -10.84 8.31 -5.58
CA ASP A 101 -11.10 8.87 -6.89
C ASP A 101 -10.06 8.40 -7.90
N SER A 102 -10.41 8.43 -9.18
CA SER A 102 -9.45 8.24 -10.27
C SER A 102 -8.84 9.57 -10.69
N ILE A 103 -7.55 9.54 -11.05
CA ILE A 103 -6.81 10.71 -11.51
C ILE A 103 -6.63 10.60 -13.03
N ASP A 104 -7.11 11.61 -13.77
CA ASP A 104 -6.96 11.69 -15.22
C ASP A 104 -5.52 11.94 -15.69
N LYS A 105 -4.75 12.72 -14.91
CA LYS A 105 -3.35 13.07 -15.21
C LYS A 105 -2.41 12.33 -14.26
N PRO A 106 -1.60 11.37 -14.74
CA PRO A 106 -0.63 10.71 -13.89
C PRO A 106 0.31 11.77 -13.32
N ARG A 107 0.48 11.77 -12.00
CA ARG A 107 1.36 12.73 -11.35
C ARG A 107 2.79 12.53 -11.84
N SER A 108 3.40 13.62 -12.31
CA SER A 108 4.84 13.68 -12.52
C SER A 108 5.52 13.61 -11.14
N SER A 109 5.92 12.41 -10.72
CA SER A 109 6.81 12.26 -9.57
C SER A 109 8.04 13.12 -9.82
N SER A 110 8.53 13.83 -8.80
CA SER A 110 9.71 14.69 -8.94
C SER A 110 10.87 13.88 -9.51
N THR A 111 11.18 14.11 -10.79
CA THR A 111 12.18 13.37 -11.56
C THR A 111 13.52 13.31 -10.82
N ILE A 112 13.84 14.36 -10.08
CA ILE A 112 15.04 14.48 -9.25
C ILE A 112 15.05 13.42 -8.13
N ILE A 113 13.96 13.27 -7.40
CA ILE A 113 13.87 12.31 -6.29
C ILE A 113 13.98 10.88 -6.83
N TRP A 114 13.32 10.60 -7.96
CA TRP A 114 13.40 9.29 -8.61
C TRP A 114 14.83 8.98 -9.07
N ILE A 115 15.52 9.93 -9.70
CA ILE A 115 16.94 9.79 -10.09
C ILE A 115 17.82 9.50 -8.87
N VAL A 116 17.68 10.26 -7.78
CA VAL A 116 18.47 10.04 -6.55
C VAL A 116 18.27 8.62 -6.02
N THR A 117 17.04 8.13 -6.00
CA THR A 117 16.73 6.78 -5.49
C THR A 117 17.30 5.67 -6.36
N ILE A 118 17.29 5.85 -7.68
CA ILE A 118 17.91 4.91 -8.62
C ILE A 118 19.42 4.92 -8.47
N VAL A 119 20.04 6.10 -8.40
CA VAL A 119 21.49 6.22 -8.22
C VAL A 119 21.93 5.57 -6.90
N ALA A 120 21.19 5.81 -5.81
CA ALA A 120 21.45 5.18 -4.52
C ALA A 120 21.32 3.65 -4.59
N SER A 121 20.28 3.12 -5.26
CA SER A 121 20.12 1.69 -5.46
C SER A 121 21.24 1.09 -6.32
N LEU A 122 21.61 1.75 -7.43
CA LEU A 122 22.70 1.32 -8.30
C LEU A 122 24.03 1.28 -7.53
N LEU A 123 24.30 2.29 -6.71
CA LEU A 123 25.52 2.35 -5.89
C LEU A 123 25.53 1.24 -4.83
N ALA A 124 24.41 0.99 -4.16
CA ALA A 124 24.29 -0.10 -3.18
C ALA A 124 24.53 -1.46 -3.84
N ASN A 125 23.90 -1.73 -5.00
CA ASN A 125 24.09 -2.99 -5.73
C ASN A 125 25.52 -3.12 -6.31
N ALA A 126 26.11 -2.03 -6.80
CA ALA A 126 27.49 -2.01 -7.28
C ALA A 126 28.49 -2.33 -6.16
N CYS A 127 28.30 -1.75 -4.96
CA CYS A 127 29.11 -2.05 -3.79
C CYS A 127 29.07 -3.55 -3.44
N LEU A 128 27.88 -4.16 -3.49
CA LEU A 128 27.69 -5.58 -3.23
C LEU A 128 28.40 -6.48 -4.25
N ILE A 129 28.65 -6.04 -5.48
CA ILE A 129 29.43 -6.80 -6.48
C ILE A 129 30.93 -6.55 -6.32
N VAL A 130 31.34 -5.28 -6.18
CA VAL A 130 32.75 -4.88 -6.23
C VAL A 130 33.51 -5.43 -5.02
N VAL A 131 32.91 -5.41 -3.83
CA VAL A 131 33.61 -5.85 -2.61
C VAL A 131 33.95 -7.35 -2.65
N PRO A 132 33.01 -8.29 -2.93
CA PRO A 132 33.35 -9.71 -3.06
C PRO A 132 34.33 -9.99 -4.20
N PHE A 133 34.21 -9.27 -5.32
CA PHE A 133 35.14 -9.40 -6.44
C PHE A 133 36.58 -9.03 -6.04
N LEU A 134 36.76 -7.88 -5.37
CA LEU A 134 38.07 -7.43 -4.89
C LEU A 134 38.65 -8.33 -3.78
N MET A 135 37.80 -8.98 -2.98
CA MET A 135 38.19 -9.98 -1.98
C MET A 135 38.50 -11.36 -2.60
N GLY A 136 38.18 -11.57 -3.88
CA GLY A 136 38.27 -12.87 -4.53
C GLY A 136 37.37 -13.92 -3.85
N ASP A 137 36.19 -13.51 -3.37
CA ASP A 137 35.16 -14.38 -2.83
C ASP A 137 34.09 -14.65 -3.90
N TRP A 138 34.23 -15.76 -4.61
CA TRP A 138 33.31 -16.17 -5.67
C TRP A 138 31.92 -16.53 -5.15
N TYR A 139 31.82 -17.06 -3.93
CA TYR A 139 30.52 -17.35 -3.31
C TYR A 139 29.82 -16.05 -2.93
N GLY A 140 30.55 -15.11 -2.34
CA GLY A 140 30.05 -13.75 -2.10
C GLY A 140 29.57 -13.05 -3.38
N LEU A 141 30.32 -13.17 -4.47
CA LEU A 141 29.94 -12.60 -5.76
C LEU A 141 28.65 -13.23 -6.31
N ALA A 142 28.55 -14.56 -6.29
CA ALA A 142 27.36 -15.28 -6.74
C ALA A 142 26.12 -14.92 -5.90
N ALA A 143 26.28 -14.73 -4.59
CA ALA A 143 25.23 -14.25 -3.70
C ALA A 143 24.75 -12.84 -4.10
N SER A 144 25.67 -11.91 -4.36
CA SER A 144 25.32 -10.55 -4.79
C SER A 144 24.61 -10.49 -6.14
N VAL A 145 25.05 -11.28 -7.13
CA VAL A 145 24.37 -11.39 -8.43
C VAL A 145 22.96 -11.96 -8.27
N SER A 146 22.81 -12.98 -7.44
CA SER A 146 21.49 -13.57 -7.14
C SER A 146 20.56 -12.57 -6.46
N LEU A 147 21.07 -11.76 -5.54
CA LEU A 147 20.32 -10.70 -4.87
C LEU A 147 19.84 -9.62 -5.85
N ILE A 148 20.65 -9.25 -6.83
CA ILE A 148 20.23 -8.35 -7.92
C ILE A 148 19.15 -9.00 -8.78
N ALA A 149 19.31 -10.27 -9.15
CA ALA A 149 18.31 -11.00 -9.93
C ALA A 149 16.96 -11.07 -9.19
N THR A 150 16.95 -11.35 -7.89
CA THR A 150 15.73 -11.30 -7.07
C THR A 150 15.13 -9.89 -7.01
N THR A 151 15.95 -8.85 -6.90
CA THR A 151 15.49 -7.44 -6.91
C THR A 151 14.81 -7.08 -8.23
N LEU A 152 15.40 -7.45 -9.37
CA LEU A 152 14.84 -7.17 -10.69
C LEU A 152 13.52 -7.91 -10.94
N THR A 153 13.50 -9.22 -10.68
CA THR A 153 12.30 -10.05 -10.87
C THR A 153 11.16 -9.61 -9.95
N ARG A 154 11.48 -9.26 -8.69
CA ARG A 154 10.54 -8.68 -7.74
C ARG A 154 9.90 -7.39 -8.25
N ASN A 155 10.73 -6.43 -8.68
CA ASN A 155 10.25 -5.14 -9.15
C ASN A 155 9.36 -5.30 -10.39
N TYR A 156 9.74 -6.20 -11.29
CA TYR A 156 8.90 -6.57 -12.42
C TYR A 156 7.52 -7.10 -11.96
N MET A 157 7.47 -8.01 -10.98
CA MET A 157 6.22 -8.55 -10.45
C MET A 157 5.34 -7.47 -9.82
N LEU A 158 5.92 -6.58 -9.00
CA LEU A 158 5.17 -5.48 -8.36
C LEU A 158 4.64 -4.47 -9.38
N VAL A 159 5.44 -4.10 -10.37
CA VAL A 159 5.01 -3.23 -11.47
C VAL A 159 3.90 -3.88 -12.29
N SER A 160 3.98 -5.19 -12.56
CA SER A 160 2.94 -5.92 -13.28
C SER A 160 1.59 -5.89 -12.53
N LEU A 161 1.60 -6.04 -11.21
CA LEU A 161 0.40 -5.95 -10.37
C LEU A 161 -0.16 -4.52 -10.33
N ARG A 162 0.69 -3.50 -10.16
CA ARG A 162 0.25 -2.08 -10.21
C ARG A 162 -0.38 -1.71 -11.55
N GLN A 163 0.21 -2.17 -12.66
CA GLN A 163 -0.36 -1.97 -13.99
C GLN A 163 -1.73 -2.67 -14.15
N SER A 164 -1.97 -3.78 -13.44
CA SER A 164 -3.31 -4.39 -13.39
C SER A 164 -4.29 -3.46 -12.70
N VAL A 165 -3.93 -2.91 -11.54
CA VAL A 165 -4.80 -1.94 -10.82
C VAL A 165 -5.11 -0.74 -11.72
N ASP A 166 -4.11 -0.17 -12.41
CA ASP A 166 -4.32 0.95 -13.32
C ASP A 166 -5.29 0.61 -14.48
N ARG A 167 -5.26 -0.63 -14.98
CA ARG A 167 -6.22 -1.10 -15.99
C ARG A 167 -7.61 -1.26 -15.43
N LEU A 168 -7.75 -1.76 -14.20
CA LEU A 168 -9.04 -1.88 -13.51
C LEU A 168 -9.65 -0.49 -13.27
N VAL A 169 -8.86 0.48 -12.82
CA VAL A 169 -9.30 1.87 -12.66
C VAL A 169 -9.76 2.45 -14.00
N SER A 170 -9.01 2.22 -15.08
CA SER A 170 -9.40 2.69 -16.42
C SER A 170 -10.71 2.07 -16.92
N ARG A 171 -11.08 0.87 -16.46
CA ARG A 171 -12.39 0.26 -16.76
C ARG A 171 -13.49 0.86 -15.88
N ALA A 172 -13.17 1.11 -14.61
CA ALA A 172 -14.06 1.71 -13.63
C ALA A 172 -14.51 3.14 -14.01
N ASP A 173 -13.65 3.91 -14.68
CA ASP A 173 -13.96 5.29 -15.11
C ASP A 173 -15.22 5.38 -16.00
N ASN A 174 -15.59 4.31 -16.67
CA ASN A 174 -16.82 4.27 -17.48
C ASN A 174 -18.11 4.31 -16.61
N GLN A 175 -18.01 4.11 -15.29
CA GLN A 175 -19.14 4.07 -14.36
C GLN A 175 -18.91 5.01 -13.16
N ALA A 176 -18.94 6.31 -13.43
CA ALA A 176 -18.66 7.36 -12.46
C ALA A 176 -19.83 7.69 -11.49
N THR A 177 -20.79 6.79 -11.27
CA THR A 177 -21.89 7.05 -10.34
C THR A 177 -21.40 7.00 -8.89
N PRO A 178 -21.58 8.05 -8.08
CA PRO A 178 -21.07 8.10 -6.71
C PRO A 178 -21.81 7.09 -5.83
N VAL A 179 -21.05 6.39 -4.98
CA VAL A 179 -21.56 5.41 -4.03
C VAL A 179 -20.93 5.62 -2.66
N LYS A 180 -21.72 5.29 -1.64
CA LYS A 180 -21.35 5.36 -0.23
C LYS A 180 -21.17 3.95 0.30
N LEU A 181 -19.97 3.65 0.79
CA LEU A 181 -19.64 2.35 1.32
C LEU A 181 -19.32 2.46 2.81
N LEU A 182 -19.69 1.41 3.53
CA LEU A 182 -19.30 1.19 4.92
C LEU A 182 -18.49 -0.09 4.98
N LEU A 183 -17.25 0.01 5.45
CA LEU A 183 -16.35 -1.12 5.56
C LEU A 183 -16.14 -1.48 7.02
N VAL A 184 -16.35 -2.76 7.36
CA VAL A 184 -16.00 -3.33 8.66
C VAL A 184 -14.68 -4.09 8.53
N LEU A 185 -13.71 -3.73 9.36
CA LEU A 185 -12.40 -4.34 9.41
C LEU A 185 -12.38 -5.59 10.33
N PRO A 186 -11.38 -6.48 10.21
CA PRO A 186 -11.22 -7.63 11.11
C PRO A 186 -11.14 -7.25 12.59
N SER A 187 -10.66 -6.04 12.89
CA SER A 187 -10.61 -5.47 14.24
C SER A 187 -11.97 -4.93 14.73
N ASN A 188 -13.06 -5.17 14.00
CA ASN A 188 -14.40 -4.63 14.27
C ASN A 188 -14.50 -3.09 14.27
N ARG A 189 -13.52 -2.43 13.64
CA ARG A 189 -13.52 -0.98 13.38
C ARG A 189 -14.27 -0.73 12.08
N MET A 190 -14.94 0.42 11.98
CA MET A 190 -15.70 0.79 10.79
C MET A 190 -15.08 2.00 10.12
N VAL A 191 -15.09 1.99 8.79
CA VAL A 191 -14.60 3.09 7.96
C VAL A 191 -15.63 3.42 6.89
N THR A 192 -15.84 4.71 6.67
CA THR A 192 -16.69 5.21 5.58
C THR A 192 -15.83 5.45 4.34
N ILE A 193 -16.33 5.03 3.19
CA ILE A 193 -15.63 5.19 1.92
C ILE A 193 -16.58 5.87 0.92
N TYR A 194 -16.11 6.92 0.28
CA TYR A 194 -16.78 7.57 -0.83
C TYR A 194 -15.99 7.32 -2.10
N THR A 195 -16.68 6.78 -3.08
CA THR A 195 -16.06 6.44 -4.37
C THR A 195 -17.13 6.29 -5.43
N THR A 196 -16.79 5.75 -6.60
CA THR A 196 -17.72 5.44 -7.67
C THR A 196 -18.09 3.95 -7.70
N ARG A 197 -19.24 3.64 -8.30
CA ARG A 197 -19.70 2.25 -8.46
C ARG A 197 -18.67 1.43 -9.22
N GLY A 198 -18.12 1.99 -10.30
CA GLY A 198 -17.07 1.35 -11.09
C GLY A 198 -15.84 1.00 -10.26
N ILE A 199 -15.33 1.93 -9.44
CA ILE A 199 -14.15 1.67 -8.59
C ILE A 199 -14.49 0.59 -7.55
N THR A 200 -15.69 0.62 -6.99
CA THR A 200 -16.12 -0.39 -6.03
C THR A 200 -16.09 -1.80 -6.63
N THR A 201 -16.76 -2.02 -7.76
CA THR A 201 -16.90 -3.35 -8.36
C THR A 201 -15.64 -3.82 -9.07
N GLU A 202 -15.02 -2.96 -9.89
CA GLU A 202 -13.91 -3.34 -10.76
C GLU A 202 -12.54 -3.22 -10.07
N VAL A 203 -12.39 -2.43 -9.00
CA VAL A 203 -11.08 -2.16 -8.37
C VAL A 203 -11.00 -2.70 -6.95
N LEU A 204 -11.97 -2.37 -6.09
CA LEU A 204 -11.91 -2.75 -4.67
C LEU A 204 -12.31 -4.20 -4.44
N LEU A 205 -13.29 -4.70 -5.18
CA LEU A 205 -13.82 -6.07 -5.07
C LEU A 205 -13.17 -7.07 -6.05
N THR A 206 -12.44 -6.59 -7.06
CA THR A 206 -11.80 -7.45 -8.07
C THR A 206 -10.31 -7.58 -7.82
N GLU A 207 -9.78 -8.80 -7.84
CA GLU A 207 -8.37 -9.08 -7.56
C GLU A 207 -7.44 -8.57 -8.68
N ALA A 208 -6.26 -8.07 -8.30
CA ALA A 208 -5.28 -7.58 -9.26
C ALA A 208 -4.51 -8.77 -9.88
N THR A 209 -4.76 -9.04 -11.15
CA THR A 209 -4.12 -10.13 -11.89
C THR A 209 -3.06 -9.62 -12.86
N PRO A 210 -1.86 -10.23 -12.93
CA PRO A 210 -0.81 -9.77 -13.82
C PRO A 210 -1.25 -9.82 -15.29
N SER A 211 -0.78 -8.85 -16.08
CA SER A 211 -1.17 -8.70 -17.48
C SER A 211 -0.76 -9.87 -18.39
N ASN A 212 0.38 -10.49 -18.09
CA ASN A 212 0.89 -11.65 -18.79
C ASN A 212 1.30 -12.71 -17.76
N GLU A 213 0.41 -13.66 -17.53
CA GLU A 213 0.60 -14.73 -16.55
C GLU A 213 1.86 -15.57 -16.82
N ARG A 214 2.23 -15.76 -18.09
CA ARG A 214 3.43 -16.53 -18.46
C ARG A 214 4.69 -15.80 -18.04
N LEU A 215 4.80 -14.51 -18.35
CA LEU A 215 5.97 -13.73 -17.98
C LEU A 215 6.06 -13.54 -16.46
N TYR A 216 4.92 -13.40 -15.79
CA TYR A 216 4.85 -13.39 -14.34
C TYR A 216 5.32 -14.72 -13.71
N SER A 217 4.87 -15.86 -14.26
CA SER A 217 5.31 -17.19 -13.84
C SER A 217 6.81 -17.41 -14.08
N LEU A 218 7.33 -16.99 -15.25
CA LEU A 218 8.77 -17.03 -15.54
C LEU A 218 9.58 -16.18 -14.56
N ALA A 219 9.11 -14.97 -14.24
CA ALA A 219 9.75 -14.13 -13.24
C ALA A 219 9.80 -14.83 -11.87
N ARG A 220 8.72 -15.51 -11.46
CA ARG A 220 8.69 -16.31 -10.22
C ARG A 220 9.69 -17.46 -10.23
N VAL A 221 9.81 -18.20 -11.33
CA VAL A 221 10.79 -19.28 -11.47
C VAL A 221 12.21 -18.73 -11.38
N MET A 222 12.48 -17.58 -12.01
CA MET A 222 13.76 -16.89 -11.90
C MET A 222 14.05 -16.45 -10.46
N THR A 223 13.06 -15.94 -9.74
CA THR A 223 13.19 -15.64 -8.31
C THR A 223 13.48 -16.90 -7.51
N TRP A 224 12.80 -18.03 -7.75
CA TRP A 224 13.08 -19.32 -7.11
C TRP A 224 14.55 -19.75 -7.27
N ILE A 225 15.06 -19.75 -8.50
CA ILE A 225 16.43 -20.14 -8.80
C ILE A 225 17.42 -19.18 -8.13
N ALA A 226 17.20 -17.87 -8.26
CA ALA A 226 18.07 -16.86 -7.66
C ALA A 226 18.07 -16.93 -6.13
N SER A 227 16.91 -17.15 -5.50
CA SER A 227 16.81 -17.36 -4.05
C SER A 227 17.56 -18.61 -3.60
N GLY A 228 17.48 -19.72 -4.34
CA GLY A 228 18.23 -20.94 -4.05
C GLY A 228 19.75 -20.73 -4.12
N ILE A 229 20.23 -20.07 -5.17
CA ILE A 229 21.67 -19.73 -5.32
C ILE A 229 22.10 -18.80 -4.19
N LEU A 230 21.32 -17.75 -3.90
CA LEU A 230 21.61 -16.81 -2.81
C LEU A 230 21.79 -17.53 -1.47
N VAL A 231 20.89 -18.46 -1.14
CA VAL A 231 20.93 -19.24 0.11
C VAL A 231 22.21 -20.06 0.24
N VAL A 232 22.57 -20.81 -0.81
CA VAL A 232 23.76 -21.68 -0.80
C VAL A 232 25.05 -20.87 -0.79
N CYS A 233 25.13 -19.85 -1.64
CA CYS A 233 26.31 -19.01 -1.79
C CYS A 233 26.56 -18.14 -0.57
N LEU A 234 25.52 -17.56 0.03
CA LEU A 234 25.67 -16.74 1.23
C LEU A 234 26.20 -17.54 2.42
N GLY A 235 25.70 -18.77 2.63
CA GLY A 235 26.20 -19.66 3.68
C GLY A 235 27.67 -20.06 3.52
N SER A 236 28.19 -19.97 2.29
CA SER A 236 29.56 -20.35 1.92
C SER A 236 30.51 -19.15 1.73
N ALA A 237 29.98 -17.93 1.73
CA ALA A 237 30.75 -16.70 1.59
C ALA A 237 31.60 -16.39 2.84
N CYS A 238 32.61 -15.54 2.70
CA CYS A 238 33.41 -15.10 3.84
C CYS A 238 32.61 -14.20 4.79
N LEU A 239 32.97 -14.19 6.07
CA LEU A 239 32.21 -13.48 7.11
C LEU A 239 32.07 -11.97 6.83
N ALA A 240 33.13 -11.34 6.31
CA ALA A 240 33.10 -9.92 5.97
C ALA A 240 32.05 -9.59 4.90
N VAL A 241 31.98 -10.41 3.83
CA VAL A 241 30.96 -10.25 2.77
C VAL A 241 29.57 -10.57 3.29
N GLN A 242 29.41 -11.62 4.11
CA GLN A 242 28.14 -11.94 4.75
C GLN A 242 27.59 -10.75 5.54
N LEU A 243 28.42 -10.10 6.37
CA LEU A 243 28.02 -8.93 7.16
C LEU A 243 27.59 -7.75 6.30
N ILE A 244 28.27 -7.50 5.17
CA ILE A 244 27.89 -6.43 4.24
C ILE A 244 26.55 -6.73 3.58
N ILE A 245 26.34 -7.96 3.09
CA ILE A 245 25.08 -8.37 2.46
C ILE A 245 23.93 -8.29 3.47
N ILE A 246 24.11 -8.82 4.68
CA ILE A 246 23.08 -8.80 5.73
C ILE A 246 22.78 -7.37 6.17
N SER A 247 23.79 -6.55 6.48
CA SER A 247 23.55 -5.17 6.93
C SER A 247 22.82 -4.34 5.88
N THR A 248 23.20 -4.48 4.60
CA THR A 248 22.56 -3.78 3.48
C THR A 248 21.11 -4.23 3.29
N THR A 249 20.86 -5.55 3.28
CA THR A 249 19.51 -6.10 3.07
C THR A 249 18.57 -5.84 4.25
N VAL A 250 19.06 -5.96 5.49
CA VAL A 250 18.30 -5.63 6.70
C VAL A 250 17.99 -4.15 6.74
N GLY A 251 18.96 -3.27 6.50
CA GLY A 251 18.74 -1.82 6.48
C GLY A 251 17.71 -1.40 5.44
N ALA A 252 17.83 -1.94 4.21
CA ALA A 252 16.86 -1.70 3.15
C ALA A 252 15.45 -2.20 3.52
N THR A 253 15.36 -3.37 4.15
CA THR A 253 14.07 -3.94 4.52
C THR A 253 13.42 -3.18 5.67
N VAL A 254 14.19 -2.76 6.68
CA VAL A 254 13.68 -1.89 7.75
C VAL A 254 13.10 -0.61 7.14
N ALA A 255 13.81 0.05 6.22
CA ALA A 255 13.32 1.25 5.55
C ALA A 255 11.99 1.02 4.80
N VAL A 256 11.83 -0.12 4.11
CA VAL A 256 10.59 -0.48 3.40
C VAL A 256 9.45 -0.82 4.38
N THR A 257 9.74 -1.53 5.48
CA THR A 257 8.72 -1.89 6.48
C THR A 257 8.24 -0.68 7.29
N GLN A 258 9.12 0.29 7.54
CA GLN A 258 8.78 1.58 8.12
C GLN A 258 8.13 2.54 7.10
N GLN A 259 7.87 2.06 5.88
CA GLN A 259 7.14 2.78 4.84
C GLN A 259 7.80 4.12 4.45
N VAL A 260 9.13 4.21 4.63
CA VAL A 260 9.87 5.45 4.36
C VAL A 260 9.78 5.78 2.87
N GLY A 261 9.32 6.99 2.56
CA GLY A 261 9.23 7.45 1.17
C GLY A 261 8.12 6.82 0.34
N CYS A 262 7.17 6.13 0.96
CA CYS A 262 5.89 5.76 0.36
C CYS A 262 4.95 6.97 0.29
N ASP A 263 4.13 7.03 -0.75
CA ASP A 263 3.03 8.00 -0.88
C ASP A 263 1.72 7.22 -0.77
N GLU A 264 1.15 7.16 0.44
CA GLU A 264 -0.02 6.32 0.71
C GLU A 264 -1.29 6.82 0.01
N HIS A 265 -1.27 8.06 -0.47
CA HIS A 265 -2.41 8.64 -1.19
C HIS A 265 -2.53 8.14 -2.63
N HIS A 266 -1.51 7.44 -3.15
CA HIS A 266 -1.48 7.03 -4.54
C HIS A 266 -1.22 5.53 -4.67
N ILE A 267 -2.04 4.86 -5.46
CA ILE A 267 -1.89 3.44 -5.77
C ILE A 267 -1.82 3.29 -7.27
N GLY A 268 -0.74 2.66 -7.75
CA GLY A 268 -0.41 2.66 -9.17
C GLY A 268 -0.15 4.08 -9.68
N THR A 269 -0.68 4.39 -10.85
CA THR A 269 -0.56 5.71 -11.50
C THR A 269 -1.89 6.46 -11.57
N LYS A 270 -3.01 5.79 -11.34
CA LYS A 270 -4.35 6.33 -11.58
C LYS A 270 -5.28 6.39 -10.37
N LEU A 271 -4.99 5.69 -9.27
CA LEU A 271 -5.88 5.67 -8.11
C LEU A 271 -5.37 6.62 -7.02
N GLU A 272 -6.24 7.53 -6.56
CA GLU A 272 -6.00 8.40 -5.42
C GLU A 272 -6.86 7.96 -4.22
N ILE A 273 -6.26 7.93 -3.04
CA ILE A 273 -6.96 7.65 -1.78
C ILE A 273 -6.62 8.75 -0.77
N LYS A 274 -7.61 9.55 -0.44
CA LYS A 274 -7.49 10.61 0.58
C LYS A 274 -8.09 10.14 1.87
N GLN A 275 -7.24 9.96 2.88
CA GLN A 275 -7.70 9.75 4.25
C GLN A 275 -8.06 11.11 4.86
N ARG A 276 -9.27 11.23 5.37
CA ARG A 276 -9.71 12.35 6.20
C ARG A 276 -10.09 11.80 7.57
N VAL A 277 -9.57 12.41 8.61
CA VAL A 277 -9.98 12.15 9.98
C VAL A 277 -10.85 13.31 10.41
N HIS A 278 -12.11 13.05 10.70
CA HIS A 278 -13.01 14.08 11.17
C HIS A 278 -12.86 14.27 12.68
N GLU A 279 -12.79 15.52 13.11
CA GLU A 279 -12.78 15.89 14.53
C GLU A 279 -14.22 15.76 15.06
N GLY A 280 -14.54 14.62 15.67
CA GLY A 280 -15.85 14.34 16.25
C GLY A 280 -15.76 13.23 17.29
N GLY A 281 -16.82 13.05 18.08
CA GLY A 281 -16.86 11.99 19.08
C GLY A 281 -16.77 10.60 18.46
N GLU A 282 -16.15 9.64 19.15
CA GLU A 282 -15.91 8.27 18.65
C GLU A 282 -17.18 7.38 18.57
N SER A 283 -18.37 7.98 18.62
CA SER A 283 -19.65 7.27 18.58
C SER A 283 -20.04 6.90 17.16
N ARG A 284 -20.63 5.70 16.98
CA ARG A 284 -21.17 5.23 15.68
C ARG A 284 -22.17 6.19 15.04
N LYS A 285 -22.84 7.04 15.84
CA LYS A 285 -23.75 8.07 15.32
C LYS A 285 -23.03 9.02 14.36
N HIS A 286 -21.79 9.42 14.70
CA HIS A 286 -21.02 10.34 13.85
C HIS A 286 -20.67 9.71 12.50
N VAL A 287 -20.41 8.40 12.45
CA VAL A 287 -20.21 7.64 11.19
C VAL A 287 -21.42 7.79 10.27
N TYR A 288 -22.62 7.57 10.82
CA TYR A 288 -23.85 7.59 10.04
C TYR A 288 -24.26 9.00 9.63
N VAL A 289 -23.94 10.00 10.46
CA VAL A 289 -24.13 11.41 10.12
C VAL A 289 -23.21 11.79 8.96
N GLN A 290 -21.93 11.41 9.04
CA GLN A 290 -20.95 11.67 7.99
C GLN A 290 -21.38 11.09 6.66
N LEU A 291 -21.92 9.86 6.66
CA LEU A 291 -22.46 9.19 5.48
C LEU A 291 -23.55 10.02 4.75
N ASP A 292 -24.16 11.01 5.39
CA ASP A 292 -25.21 11.86 4.83
C ASP A 292 -26.33 11.02 4.17
N LEU A 293 -26.86 10.09 4.95
CA LEU A 293 -27.77 9.06 4.44
C LEU A 293 -29.10 9.66 3.99
N ASN A 294 -29.65 9.14 2.90
CA ASN A 294 -31.05 9.38 2.55
C ASN A 294 -31.97 8.39 3.32
N ALA A 295 -33.29 8.58 3.24
CA ALA A 295 -34.25 7.74 3.98
C ALA A 295 -34.17 6.26 3.60
N GLU A 296 -33.91 5.93 2.33
CA GLU A 296 -33.76 4.55 1.86
C GLU A 296 -32.48 3.89 2.39
N GLN A 297 -31.38 4.65 2.42
CA GLN A 297 -30.08 4.21 2.94
C GLN A 297 -30.11 4.02 4.46
N GLU A 298 -30.83 4.88 5.19
CA GLU A 298 -31.10 4.69 6.62
C GLU A 298 -31.91 3.40 6.86
N ALA A 299 -32.96 3.17 6.07
CA ALA A 299 -33.76 1.95 6.15
C ALA A 299 -32.91 0.70 5.85
N ALA A 300 -31.99 0.77 4.88
CA ALA A 300 -31.05 -0.29 4.58
C ALA A 300 -30.13 -0.60 5.78
N LEU A 301 -29.53 0.43 6.40
CA LEU A 301 -28.69 0.26 7.60
C LEU A 301 -29.47 -0.29 8.80
N LEU A 302 -30.74 0.08 8.94
CA LEU A 302 -31.64 -0.49 9.95
C LEU A 302 -31.89 -1.98 9.68
N SER A 303 -32.17 -2.34 8.43
CA SER A 303 -32.36 -3.74 8.02
C SER A 303 -31.12 -4.60 8.29
N TRP A 304 -29.93 -4.04 8.11
CA TRP A 304 -28.65 -4.69 8.41
C TRP A 304 -28.21 -4.58 9.87
N HIS A 305 -29.06 -4.02 10.73
CA HIS A 305 -28.84 -3.92 12.18
C HIS A 305 -27.60 -3.07 12.56
N PHE A 306 -27.19 -2.15 11.68
CA PHE A 306 -26.18 -1.14 11.99
C PHE A 306 -26.74 -0.03 12.86
N MET A 307 -28.01 0.32 12.63
CA MET A 307 -28.75 1.28 13.44
C MET A 307 -29.64 0.54 14.44
N PRO A 308 -29.81 1.08 15.67
CA PRO A 308 -30.75 0.51 16.60
C PRO A 308 -32.18 0.70 16.10
N MET A 309 -33.03 -0.27 16.44
CA MET A 309 -34.46 -0.22 16.13
C MET A 309 -35.11 1.09 16.62
N GLU A 310 -36.16 1.52 15.92
CA GLU A 310 -36.83 2.81 16.14
C GLU A 310 -37.42 2.99 17.55
N TYR A 311 -37.65 1.89 18.28
CA TYR A 311 -38.11 1.99 19.67
C TYR A 311 -37.09 2.68 20.59
N ASN A 312 -35.80 2.72 20.23
CA ASN A 312 -34.76 3.42 20.98
C ASN A 312 -34.80 4.94 20.70
N LYS A 313 -35.85 5.60 21.19
CA LYS A 313 -36.09 7.04 20.96
C LYS A 313 -34.90 7.91 21.37
N HIS A 314 -34.24 7.58 22.49
CA HIS A 314 -33.07 8.33 22.97
C HIS A 314 -31.92 8.35 21.95
N TRP A 315 -31.64 7.21 21.31
CA TRP A 315 -30.60 7.15 20.29
C TRP A 315 -30.98 7.98 19.06
N TRP A 316 -32.22 7.84 18.59
CA TRP A 316 -32.72 8.52 17.39
C TRP A 316 -32.80 10.03 17.56
N THR A 317 -33.27 10.54 18.71
CA THR A 317 -33.30 11.99 18.98
C THR A 317 -31.89 12.58 18.94
N ALA A 318 -30.91 11.92 19.55
CA ALA A 318 -29.53 12.36 19.52
C ALA A 318 -28.90 12.26 18.11
N TYR A 319 -29.23 11.21 17.34
CA TYR A 319 -28.77 11.08 15.96
C TYR A 319 -29.33 12.19 15.07
N ARG A 320 -30.64 12.47 15.15
CA ARG A 320 -31.28 13.53 14.37
C ARG A 320 -30.71 14.92 14.69
N GLY A 321 -30.45 15.21 15.98
CA GLY A 321 -29.78 16.46 16.37
C GLY A 321 -28.39 16.61 15.74
N LEU A 322 -27.59 15.54 15.70
CA LEU A 322 -26.27 15.58 15.04
C LEU A 322 -26.38 15.72 13.51
N VAL A 323 -27.41 15.15 12.88
CA VAL A 323 -27.66 15.33 11.44
C VAL A 323 -27.96 16.79 11.11
N GLU A 324 -28.76 17.47 11.94
CA GLU A 324 -29.07 18.89 11.78
C GLU A 324 -27.82 19.75 11.93
N GLU A 325 -27.03 19.54 12.98
CA GLU A 325 -25.75 20.23 13.22
C GLU A 325 -24.78 20.06 12.05
N TYR A 326 -24.59 18.83 11.57
CA TYR A 326 -23.69 18.53 10.46
C TYR A 326 -24.12 19.19 9.15
N ARG A 327 -25.44 19.26 8.88
CA ARG A 327 -25.98 19.95 7.69
C ARG A 327 -25.75 21.45 7.76
N GLU A 328 -25.90 22.05 8.93
CA GLU A 328 -25.60 23.47 9.12
C GLU A 328 -24.12 23.78 8.89
N ASP A 329 -23.23 22.93 9.40
CA ASP A 329 -21.79 23.14 9.28
C ASP A 329 -21.29 22.92 7.85
N THR A 330 -21.84 21.92 7.15
CA THR A 330 -21.56 21.70 5.73
C THR A 330 -22.02 22.91 4.90
N ALA A 331 -23.23 23.42 5.15
CA ALA A 331 -23.77 24.59 4.46
C ALA A 331 -22.97 25.88 4.74
N LYS A 332 -22.41 26.05 5.94
CA LYS A 332 -21.50 27.17 6.27
C LYS A 332 -20.17 27.04 5.51
N SER A 333 -19.59 25.84 5.47
CA SER A 333 -18.33 25.58 4.78
C SER A 333 -18.42 25.89 3.27
N GLU A 334 -19.50 25.44 2.62
CA GLU A 334 -19.75 25.69 1.19
C GLU A 334 -19.86 27.19 0.87
N ARG A 335 -20.53 27.98 1.73
CA ARG A 335 -20.64 29.44 1.55
C ARG A 335 -19.30 30.15 1.64
N VAL A 336 -18.41 29.71 2.54
CA VAL A 336 -17.07 30.29 2.70
C VAL A 336 -16.20 30.01 1.47
N THR A 337 -16.24 28.79 0.92
CA THR A 337 -15.51 28.45 -0.33
C THR A 337 -16.02 29.22 -1.54
N THR A 338 -17.33 29.48 -1.63
CA THR A 338 -17.93 30.21 -2.76
C THR A 338 -17.53 31.68 -2.74
N ASN A 339 -17.57 32.33 -1.58
CA ASN A 339 -17.15 33.73 -1.43
C ASN A 339 -15.62 33.93 -1.54
N GLY A 340 -14.82 32.91 -1.19
CA GLY A 340 -13.35 32.95 -1.33
C GLY A 340 -12.86 32.93 -2.78
N ASN A 341 -13.55 32.20 -3.66
CA ASN A 341 -13.21 32.15 -5.09
C ASN A 341 -13.61 33.42 -5.85
N GLU A 342 -14.66 34.14 -5.43
CA GLU A 342 -15.04 35.42 -6.06
C GLU A 342 -14.04 36.56 -5.77
N GLY A 343 -13.35 36.51 -4.62
CA GLY A 343 -12.34 37.50 -4.24
C GLY A 343 -11.02 37.46 -5.03
N GLU A 344 -10.65 36.31 -5.60
CA GLU A 344 -9.43 36.19 -6.44
C GLU A 344 -9.66 36.60 -7.91
N THR A 345 -10.87 36.48 -8.43
CA THR A 345 -11.22 36.99 -9.78
C THR A 345 -11.37 38.51 -9.83
N GLY A 346 -11.70 39.18 -8.72
CA GLY A 346 -11.88 40.64 -8.67
C GLY A 346 -10.58 41.47 -8.58
N SER A 347 -9.42 40.84 -8.36
CA SER A 347 -8.13 41.56 -8.17
C SER A 347 -7.22 41.55 -9.42
N ARG A 348 -7.70 41.08 -10.57
CA ARG A 348 -6.92 41.05 -11.84
C ARG A 348 -7.40 42.02 -12.92
N GLU A 349 -8.49 42.74 -12.69
CA GLU A 349 -8.99 43.82 -13.58
C GLU A 349 -8.74 45.20 -12.92
N GLY A 350 -7.49 45.64 -12.92
CA GLY A 350 -7.14 46.93 -12.32
C GLY A 350 -5.68 47.30 -12.47
N SER A 351 -5.06 46.97 -13.60
CA SER A 351 -3.71 47.41 -13.96
C SER A 351 -3.54 47.32 -15.47
N SER A 352 -4.05 48.30 -16.19
CA SER A 352 -3.63 48.65 -17.56
C SER A 352 -3.54 50.16 -17.65
#